data_AF-A0A2H0KT72-F1
#
_entry.id   AF-A0A2H0KT72-F1
#
_cell.length_a   1.000
_cell.length_b   1.000
_cell.length_c   1.000
_cell.angle_alpha   90.00
_cell.angle_beta   90.00
_cell.angle_gamma   90.00
#
_symmetry.space_group_name_H-M   'P 1'
#
loop_
_entity.id
_entity.type
_entity.pdbx_description
1 polymer ?
#
loop_
_entity_poly.entity_id
_entity_poly.type
_entity_poly.pdbx_seq_one_letter_code
_entity_poly.pdbx_strand_id
1 'polypeptide(L)'
;MAKFEINWIIKLFMRLAPKSFLRYVAVKQGLDDRKVKYAMKLFDGVERIDITPLPSRSGRGFIVCLDSKLSLFFYQDGDHFYFDGLEMGEYEKGDVTVFDKLGS
;
A
#
# COMPACT_ATOMS: atom_id res chain seq x y z
N MET A 1 11.37 -16.26 -7.61
CA MET A 1 9.99 -16.22 -7.12
C MET A 1 9.56 -17.64 -6.75
N ALA A 2 9.00 -17.85 -5.56
CA ALA A 2 8.46 -19.16 -5.19
C ALA A 2 7.25 -19.48 -6.08
N LYS A 3 7.28 -20.62 -6.78
CA LYS A 3 6.21 -21.07 -7.66
C LYS A 3 5.12 -21.71 -6.79
N PHE A 4 4.02 -21.00 -6.54
CA PHE A 4 2.89 -21.53 -5.78
C PHE A 4 2.04 -22.41 -6.68
N GLU A 5 1.95 -23.71 -6.38
CA GLU A 5 0.99 -24.60 -7.02
C GLU A 5 -0.40 -24.37 -6.40
N ILE A 6 -1.33 -23.83 -7.19
CA ILE A 6 -2.68 -23.48 -6.71
C ILE A 6 -3.59 -24.72 -6.80
N ASN A 7 -3.64 -25.49 -5.71
CA ASN A 7 -4.59 -26.59 -5.55
C ASN A 7 -5.98 -26.08 -5.10
N TRP A 8 -7.03 -26.89 -5.26
CA TRP A 8 -8.42 -26.56 -4.89
C TRP A 8 -8.58 -26.15 -3.42
N ILE A 9 -7.80 -26.74 -2.51
CA ILE A 9 -7.77 -26.37 -1.08
C ILE A 9 -7.27 -24.94 -0.90
N ILE A 10 -6.23 -24.56 -1.65
CA ILE A 10 -5.69 -23.19 -1.61
C ILE A 10 -6.71 -22.21 -2.18
N LYS A 11 -7.42 -22.57 -3.27
CA LYS A 11 -8.52 -21.75 -3.80
C LYS A 11 -9.63 -21.55 -2.78
N LEU A 12 -10.00 -22.62 -2.05
CA LEU A 12 -11.02 -22.53 -1.00
C LEU A 12 -10.54 -21.63 0.15
N PHE A 13 -9.29 -21.77 0.58
CA PHE A 13 -8.71 -20.94 1.63
C PHE A 13 -8.60 -19.47 1.23
N MET A 14 -8.25 -19.17 -0.04
CA MET A 14 -8.26 -17.81 -0.59
C MET A 14 -9.65 -17.18 -0.51
N ARG A 15 -10.70 -17.96 -0.74
CA ARG A 15 -12.08 -17.46 -0.73
C ARG A 15 -12.61 -17.25 0.69
N LEU A 16 -12.31 -18.15 1.62
CA LEU A 16 -12.83 -18.13 2.98
C LEU A 16 -12.05 -17.19 3.91
N ALA A 17 -10.73 -17.08 3.71
CA ALA A 17 -9.86 -16.31 4.59
C ALA A 17 -8.75 -15.57 3.79
N PRO A 18 -9.13 -14.64 2.89
CA PRO A 18 -8.18 -13.96 1.99
C PRO A 18 -7.08 -13.22 2.76
N LYS A 19 -7.42 -12.51 3.85
CA LYS A 19 -6.46 -11.80 4.71
C LYS A 19 -5.40 -12.76 5.30
N SER A 20 -5.84 -13.91 5.81
CA SER A 20 -4.94 -14.92 6.37
C SER A 20 -4.07 -15.59 5.32
N PHE A 21 -4.61 -15.84 4.13
CA PHE A 21 -3.86 -16.37 3.00
C PHE A 21 -2.76 -15.40 2.53
N LEU A 22 -3.08 -14.12 2.33
CA LEU A 22 -2.10 -13.11 1.92
C LEU A 22 -0.96 -13.01 2.93
N ARG A 23 -1.29 -13.02 4.22
CA ARG A 23 -0.30 -13.03 5.30
C ARG A 23 0.59 -14.29 5.25
N TYR A 24 0.00 -15.47 5.07
CA TYR A 24 0.76 -16.71 4.93
C TYR A 24 1.74 -16.67 3.75
N VAL A 25 1.26 -16.19 2.59
CA VAL A 25 2.08 -16.05 1.38
C VAL A 25 3.21 -15.05 1.60
N ALA A 26 2.93 -13.90 2.24
CA ALA A 26 3.93 -12.88 2.53
C ALA A 26 5.07 -13.43 3.40
N VAL A 27 4.73 -14.12 4.49
CA VAL A 27 5.73 -14.75 5.38
C VAL A 27 6.51 -15.84 4.66
N LYS A 28 5.85 -16.65 3.82
CA LYS A 28 6.52 -17.66 2.97
C LYS A 28 7.50 -17.05 1.97
N GLN A 29 7.31 -15.79 1.58
CA GLN A 29 8.23 -15.03 0.72
C GLN A 29 9.35 -14.32 1.51
N GLY A 30 9.45 -14.55 2.82
CA GLY A 30 10.50 -13.96 3.66
C GLY A 30 10.15 -12.59 4.22
N LEU A 31 8.91 -12.13 4.10
CA LEU A 31 8.47 -10.90 4.77
C LEU A 31 8.28 -11.12 6.27
N ASP A 32 8.67 -10.14 7.06
CA ASP A 32 8.44 -10.14 8.51
C ASP A 32 6.94 -10.08 8.83
N ASP A 33 6.44 -11.09 9.54
CA ASP A 33 5.04 -11.20 9.97
C ASP A 33 4.53 -9.95 10.70
N ARG A 34 5.39 -9.29 11.49
CA ARG A 34 5.05 -8.07 12.22
C ARG A 34 4.81 -6.91 11.26
N LYS A 35 5.66 -6.77 10.24
CA LYS A 35 5.50 -5.72 9.20
C LYS A 35 4.23 -5.96 8.38
N VAL A 36 3.96 -7.20 8.02
CA VAL A 36 2.73 -7.57 7.28
C VAL A 36 1.49 -7.26 8.11
N LYS A 37 1.46 -7.68 9.39
CA LYS A 37 0.35 -7.35 10.30
C LYS A 37 0.16 -5.86 10.48
N TYR A 38 1.26 -5.13 10.65
CA TYR A 38 1.22 -3.68 10.83
C TYR A 38 0.63 -3.02 9.59
N ALA A 39 1.10 -3.37 8.39
CA ALA A 39 0.55 -2.85 7.14
C ALA A 39 -0.95 -3.19 7.00
N MET A 40 -1.33 -4.45 7.21
CA MET A 40 -2.74 -4.84 7.14
C MET A 40 -3.61 -4.05 8.12
N LYS A 41 -3.10 -3.74 9.32
CA LYS A 41 -3.79 -2.95 10.33
C LYS A 41 -3.82 -1.45 9.98
N LEU A 42 -2.74 -0.92 9.43
CA LEU A 42 -2.62 0.49 9.03
C LEU A 42 -3.64 0.84 7.94
N PHE A 43 -3.88 -0.08 7.02
CA PHE A 43 -4.85 0.09 5.94
C PHE A 43 -6.23 -0.53 6.24
N ASP A 44 -6.42 -1.11 7.43
CA ASP A 44 -7.72 -1.68 7.80
C ASP A 44 -8.71 -0.55 8.08
N GLY A 45 -9.84 -0.54 7.37
CA GLY A 45 -10.86 0.50 7.53
C GLY A 45 -10.53 1.84 6.87
N VAL A 46 -9.40 1.95 6.15
CA VAL A 46 -9.12 3.10 5.30
C VAL A 46 -10.06 3.08 4.11
N GLU A 47 -10.83 4.15 3.93
CA GLU A 47 -11.81 4.29 2.85
C GLU A 47 -11.20 4.98 1.63
N ARG A 48 -10.18 5.83 1.84
CA ARG A 48 -9.55 6.62 0.80
C ARG A 48 -8.03 6.65 0.93
N ILE A 49 -7.36 6.40 -0.19
CA ILE A 49 -5.90 6.51 -0.32
C ILE A 49 -5.59 7.45 -1.49
N ASP A 50 -4.96 8.58 -1.20
CA ASP A 50 -4.47 9.51 -2.21
C ASP A 50 -2.95 9.38 -2.34
N ILE A 51 -2.44 9.41 -3.58
CA ILE A 51 -1.01 9.42 -3.85
C ILE A 51 -0.70 10.69 -4.63
N THR A 52 0.14 11.55 -4.05
CA THR A 52 0.52 12.83 -4.67
C THR A 52 2.02 12.94 -4.79
N PRO A 53 2.57 13.52 -5.88
CA PRO A 53 3.99 13.81 -5.94
C PRO A 53 4.37 14.84 -4.87
N LEU A 54 5.59 14.77 -4.35
CA LEU A 54 6.09 15.84 -3.49
C LEU A 54 6.10 17.17 -4.27
N PRO A 55 5.79 18.31 -3.61
CA PRO A 55 5.91 19.62 -4.22
C PRO A 55 7.32 19.79 -4.79
N SER A 56 7.44 20.33 -6.00
CA SER A 56 8.70 20.35 -6.78
C SER A 56 9.90 21.03 -6.10
N ARG A 57 9.66 21.79 -5.02
CA ARG A 57 10.72 22.44 -4.21
C ARG A 57 11.31 21.53 -3.13
N SER A 58 10.68 20.41 -2.82
CA SER A 58 11.08 19.50 -1.74
C SER A 58 11.88 18.29 -2.22
N GLY A 59 12.17 18.16 -3.52
CA GLY A 59 12.89 17.01 -4.09
C GLY A 59 11.98 16.07 -4.88
N ARG A 60 12.46 14.86 -5.16
CA ARG A 60 11.69 13.80 -5.84
C ARG A 60 11.12 12.85 -4.79
N GLY A 61 9.85 12.53 -4.91
CA GLY A 61 9.15 11.68 -3.95
C GLY A 61 7.65 11.75 -4.12
N PHE A 62 6.94 11.11 -3.20
CA PHE A 62 5.48 11.12 -3.16
C PHE A 62 4.97 11.04 -1.73
N ILE A 63 3.73 11.46 -1.53
CA ILE A 63 3.00 11.38 -0.28
C ILE A 63 1.85 10.40 -0.49
N VAL A 64 1.69 9.47 0.45
CA VAL A 64 0.49 8.62 0.56
C VAL A 64 -0.38 9.19 1.68
N CYS A 65 -1.58 9.66 1.36
CA CYS A 65 -2.53 10.17 2.33
C CYS A 65 -3.66 9.17 2.57
N LEU A 66 -3.93 8.84 3.83
CA LEU A 66 -4.99 7.93 4.26
C LEU A 66 -6.12 8.76 4.88
N ASP A 67 -7.32 8.62 4.31
CA ASP A 67 -8.56 9.29 4.73
C ASP A 67 -8.45 10.80 4.93
N SER A 68 -7.54 11.45 4.21
CA SER A 68 -7.23 12.88 4.35
C SER A 68 -6.81 13.28 5.78
N LYS A 69 -6.31 12.34 6.58
CA LYS A 69 -5.96 12.52 8.01
C LYS A 69 -4.51 12.18 8.35
N LEU A 70 -3.93 11.23 7.63
CA LEU A 70 -2.58 10.75 7.86
C LEU A 70 -1.81 10.76 6.54
N SER A 71 -0.72 11.52 6.49
CA SER A 71 0.16 11.60 5.33
C SER A 71 1.48 10.89 5.62
N LEU A 72 1.93 10.06 4.69
CA LEU A 72 3.18 9.30 4.75
C LEU A 72 4.10 9.79 3.64
N PHE A 73 5.28 10.27 4.00
CA PHE A 73 6.22 10.92 3.08
C PHE A 73 7.28 9.94 2.62
N PHE A 74 7.48 9.87 1.30
CA PHE A 74 8.49 9.05 0.67
C PHE A 74 9.37 9.90 -0.23
N TYR A 75 10.67 9.86 0.00
CA TYR A 75 11.66 10.59 -0.79
C TYR A 75 12.46 9.62 -1.65
N GLN A 76 12.90 10.08 -2.82
CA GLN A 76 13.75 9.31 -3.70
C GLN A 76 15.22 9.61 -3.37
N ASP A 77 15.99 8.56 -3.10
CA ASP A 77 17.45 8.61 -3.12
C ASP A 77 17.94 7.75 -4.28
N GLY A 78 18.43 8.41 -5.33
CA GLY A 78 18.89 7.74 -6.55
C GLY A 78 17.83 6.85 -7.20
N ASP A 79 17.96 5.55 -7.01
CA ASP A 79 17.15 4.49 -7.65
C ASP A 79 16.01 3.94 -6.77
N HIS A 80 15.88 4.37 -5.51
CA HIS A 80 14.86 3.85 -4.60
C HIS A 80 14.14 4.95 -3.83
N PHE A 81 12.93 4.63 -3.35
CA PHE A 81 12.19 5.47 -2.42
C PHE A 81 12.37 4.96 -1.00
N TYR A 82 12.55 5.87 -0.06
CA TYR A 82 12.59 5.58 1.37
C TYR A 82 11.53 6.38 2.10
N PHE A 83 11.04 5.81 3.20
CA PHE A 83 10.11 6.49 4.10
C PHE A 83 10.86 7.52 4.94
N ASP A 84 10.42 8.77 4.88
CA ASP A 84 11.04 9.90 5.59
C ASP A 84 10.28 10.25 6.87
N GLY A 85 8.94 10.22 6.81
CA GLY A 85 8.14 10.58 7.96
C GLY A 85 6.64 10.51 7.72
N LEU A 86 5.90 10.92 8.75
CA LEU A 86 4.45 11.03 8.70
C LEU A 86 3.98 12.32 9.35
N GLU A 87 2.82 12.79 8.92
CA GLU A 87 2.17 13.99 9.45
C GLU A 87 0.67 13.73 9.62
N MET A 88 0.09 14.23 10.72
CA MET A 88 -1.33 14.12 11.01
C MET A 88 -1.99 15.49 10.90
N GLY A 89 -3.10 15.57 10.18
CA GLY A 89 -3.80 16.82 9.93
C GLY A 89 -4.93 16.61 8.94
N GLU A 90 -5.81 17.59 8.79
CA GLU A 90 -6.79 17.57 7.70
C GLU A 90 -6.09 18.02 6.42
N TYR A 91 -6.08 17.14 5.42
CA TYR A 91 -5.53 17.45 4.11
C TYR A 91 -6.65 17.69 3.11
N GLU A 92 -6.43 18.62 2.20
CA GLU A 92 -7.34 18.80 1.08
C GLU A 92 -7.43 17.51 0.28
N LYS A 93 -8.65 17.15 -0.10
CA LYS A 93 -8.90 15.98 -0.94
C LYS A 93 -8.33 16.28 -2.32
N GLY A 94 -7.39 15.45 -2.77
CA GLY A 94 -6.93 15.51 -4.15
C GLY A 94 -8.05 15.16 -5.13
N ASP A 95 -8.05 15.77 -6.30
CA ASP A 95 -8.92 15.31 -7.39
C ASP A 95 -8.51 13.90 -7.80
N VAL A 96 -9.43 12.95 -7.66
CA VAL A 96 -9.18 11.56 -8.05
C VAL A 96 -9.35 11.46 -9.56
N THR A 97 -8.25 11.30 -10.28
CA THR A 97 -8.30 10.94 -11.70
C THR A 97 -8.47 9.44 -11.82
N VAL A 98 -9.70 8.99 -12.09
CA VAL A 98 -10.00 7.58 -12.34
C VAL A 98 -9.78 7.28 -13.82
N PHE A 99 -8.77 6.46 -14.12
CA PHE A 99 -8.42 6.07 -15.49
C PHE A 99 -9.23 4.85 -15.99
N ASP A 100 -10.55 4.89 -15.88
CA ASP A 100 -11.44 3.76 -16.24
C ASP A 100 -11.43 3.41 -17.74
N LYS A 101 -10.75 4.20 -18.59
CA LYS A 101 -10.80 4.08 -20.05
C LYS A 101 -9.44 3.91 -20.74
N LEU A 102 -8.38 3.50 -20.04
CA LEU A 102 -7.05 3.28 -20.66
C LEU A 102 -6.96 2.03 -21.57
N GLY A 103 -8.08 1.52 -22.09
CA GLY A 103 -8.12 0.27 -22.84
C GLY A 103 -9.23 0.15 -23.88
N SER A 104 -9.65 1.25 -24.52
CA SER A 104 -10.43 1.18 -25.77
C SER A 104 -9.52 1.27 -26.98
#